data_AF-A0A8J3IZM9-F1
#
_entry.id   AF-A0A8J3IZM9-F1
#
_cell.length_a   1.000
_cell.length_b   1.000
_cell.length_c   1.000
_cell.angle_alpha   90.00
_cell.angle_beta   90.00
_cell.angle_gamma   90.00
#
_symmetry.space_group_name_H-M   'P 1'
#
loop_
_entity.id
_entity.type
_entity.pdbx_description
1 polymer ?
#
loop_
_entity_poly.entity_id
_entity_poly.type
_entity_poly.pdbx_seq_one_letter_code
_entity_poly.pdbx_strand_id
1 'polypeptide(L)'
;MLKFQRRQRLVRRIICCMLDRVIAEAQQAGRLDRQCDSSYDVTFPEIDVEDNQQLASSVNALVTALVTARQQGWLSDETAMRLLFKFAGEEIDVHTELERIKASSEK
;
A
#
# COMPACT_ATOMS: atom_id res chain seq x y z
N MET A 1 -6.25 10.90 -0.13
CA MET A 1 -6.33 9.85 0.90
C MET A 1 -5.74 8.58 0.34
N LEU A 2 -4.57 8.17 0.83
CA LEU A 2 -3.76 7.10 0.24
C LEU A 2 -4.54 5.76 0.23
N LYS A 3 -4.33 4.92 -0.80
CA LYS A 3 -4.99 3.59 -0.93
C LYS A 3 -4.81 2.74 0.33
N PHE A 4 -3.63 2.83 0.96
CA PHE A 4 -3.30 2.12 2.19
C PHE A 4 -4.15 2.54 3.41
N GLN A 5 -4.32 3.85 3.63
CA GLN A 5 -5.18 4.39 4.71
C GLN A 5 -6.66 4.02 4.54
N ARG A 6 -7.12 3.78 3.30
CA ARG A 6 -8.48 3.27 3.03
C ARG A 6 -8.60 1.80 3.41
N ARG A 7 -7.59 0.98 3.08
CA ARG A 7 -7.54 -0.44 3.46
C ARG A 7 -7.48 -0.62 4.98
N GLN A 8 -6.62 0.13 5.68
CA GLN A 8 -6.56 0.09 7.15
C GLN A 8 -7.90 0.40 7.81
N ARG A 9 -8.65 1.39 7.32
CA ARG A 9 -9.99 1.70 7.86
C ARG A 9 -11.01 0.60 7.61
N LEU A 10 -10.97 -0.03 6.44
CA LEU A 10 -11.84 -1.16 6.14
C LEU A 10 -11.56 -2.31 7.11
N VAL A 11 -10.28 -2.66 7.29
CA VAL A 11 -9.85 -3.73 8.21
C VAL A 11 -10.22 -3.38 9.65
N ARG A 12 -9.98 -2.15 10.11
CA ARG A 12 -10.42 -1.66 11.43
C ARG A 12 -11.91 -1.91 11.63
N ARG A 13 -12.73 -1.53 10.66
CA ARG A 13 -14.19 -1.68 10.73
C ARG A 13 -14.60 -3.16 10.82
N ILE A 14 -13.97 -4.04 10.03
CA ILE A 14 -14.24 -5.48 10.08
C ILE A 14 -13.92 -6.04 11.47
N ILE A 15 -12.74 -5.72 12.00
CA ILE A 15 -12.31 -6.17 13.32
C ILE A 15 -13.26 -5.66 14.42
N CYS A 16 -13.61 -4.37 14.39
CA CYS A 16 -14.58 -3.81 15.33
C CYS A 16 -15.92 -4.56 15.28
N CYS A 17 -16.48 -4.77 14.09
CA CYS A 17 -17.75 -5.50 13.96
C CYS A 17 -17.67 -6.95 14.50
N MET A 18 -16.53 -7.62 14.33
CA MET A 18 -16.31 -8.95 14.89
C MET A 18 -16.25 -8.91 16.43
N LEU A 19 -15.50 -7.97 17.00
CA LEU A 19 -15.38 -7.80 18.45
C LEU A 19 -16.72 -7.43 19.09
N ASP A 20 -17.46 -6.50 18.50
CA ASP A 20 -18.81 -6.11 18.94
C ASP A 20 -19.74 -7.34 18.98
N ARG A 21 -19.66 -8.19 17.95
CA ARG A 21 -20.46 -9.41 17.86
C ARG A 21 -20.07 -10.42 18.93
N VAL A 22 -18.77 -10.62 19.17
CA VAL A 22 -18.26 -11.54 20.21
C VAL A 22 -18.69 -11.07 21.61
N ILE A 23 -18.59 -9.77 21.89
CA ILE A 23 -19.03 -9.18 23.17
C ILE A 23 -20.53 -9.41 23.37
N ALA A 24 -21.34 -9.13 22.34
CA ALA A 24 -22.78 -9.32 22.42
C ALA A 24 -23.18 -10.78 22.68
N GLU A 25 -22.52 -11.73 22.01
CA GLU A 25 -22.75 -13.18 22.22
C GLU A 25 -22.29 -13.64 23.61
N ALA A 26 -21.14 -13.15 24.10
CA ALA A 26 -20.65 -13.48 25.43
C ALA A 26 -21.59 -12.97 26.54
N GLN A 27 -22.19 -11.79 26.35
CA GLN A 27 -23.20 -11.24 27.25
C GLN A 27 -24.52 -12.02 27.18
N GLN A 28 -24.96 -12.41 25.99
CA GLN A 28 -26.18 -13.23 25.84
C GLN A 28 -26.03 -14.61 26.48
N ALA A 29 -24.84 -15.23 26.37
CA ALA A 29 -24.52 -16.51 26.99
C ALA A 29 -24.26 -16.43 28.50
N GLY A 30 -24.34 -15.23 29.11
CA GLY A 30 -24.06 -15.02 30.53
C GLY A 30 -22.60 -15.23 30.93
N ARG A 31 -21.67 -15.26 29.97
CA ARG A 31 -20.22 -15.40 30.20
C ARG A 31 -19.53 -14.08 30.48
N LEU A 32 -20.15 -12.98 30.07
CA LEU A 32 -19.69 -11.62 30.30
C LEU A 32 -20.83 -10.82 30.94
N ASP A 33 -20.55 -10.14 32.04
CA ASP A 33 -21.53 -9.29 32.69
C ASP A 33 -21.89 -8.11 31.76
N ARG A 34 -23.17 -7.76 31.69
CA ARG A 34 -23.65 -6.62 30.91
C ARG A 34 -23.22 -5.28 31.49
N GLN A 35 -22.83 -5.26 32.76
CA GLN A 35 -22.36 -4.04 33.45
C GLN A 35 -20.84 -3.84 33.36
N CYS A 36 -20.09 -4.79 32.76
CA CYS A 36 -18.65 -4.61 32.61
C CYS A 36 -18.32 -3.60 31.52
N ASP A 37 -17.17 -2.93 31.65
CA ASP A 37 -16.62 -2.13 30.56
C ASP A 37 -16.20 -3.05 29.41
N SER A 38 -16.83 -2.85 28.25
CA SER A 38 -16.57 -3.60 27.02
C SER A 38 -15.89 -2.75 25.95
N SER A 39 -15.40 -1.56 26.32
CA SER A 39 -14.66 -0.70 25.42
C SER A 39 -13.32 -1.34 25.02
N TYR A 40 -12.94 -1.12 23.77
CA TYR A 40 -11.66 -1.55 23.24
C TYR A 40 -11.18 -0.52 22.23
N ASP A 41 -9.86 -0.44 22.07
CA ASP A 41 -9.26 0.29 20.96
C ASP A 41 -8.47 -0.68 20.07
N VAL A 42 -8.61 -0.48 18.77
CA VAL A 42 -7.87 -1.23 17.75
C VAL A 42 -6.82 -0.30 17.18
N THR A 43 -5.60 -0.46 17.68
CA THR A 43 -4.40 0.23 17.19
C THR A 43 -3.75 -0.59 16.09
N PHE A 44 -3.53 0.04 14.95
CA PHE A 44 -2.63 -0.50 13.93
C PHE A 44 -1.26 0.17 14.13
N PRO A 45 -0.15 -0.55 13.89
CA PRO A 45 1.13 0.13 13.76
C PRO A 45 0.99 1.22 12.68
N GLU A 46 1.39 2.43 13.05
CA GLU A 46 1.53 3.52 12.10
C GLU A 46 2.62 3.10 11.11
N ILE A 47 2.31 3.10 9.80
CA ILE A 47 3.38 2.97 8.80
C ILE A 47 4.09 4.31 8.87
N ASP A 48 5.20 4.33 9.60
CA ASP A 48 5.77 5.50 10.23
C ASP A 48 6.47 6.40 9.19
N VAL A 49 6.79 7.64 9.56
CA VAL A 49 7.57 8.53 8.68
C VAL A 49 8.95 7.94 8.36
N GLU A 50 9.47 7.09 9.24
CA GLU A 50 10.66 6.27 9.05
C GLU A 50 10.50 5.28 7.89
N ASP A 51 9.30 4.70 7.71
CA ASP A 51 8.97 3.89 6.53
C ASP A 51 8.94 4.73 5.26
N ASN A 52 8.54 6.00 5.31
CA ASN A 52 8.61 6.88 4.13
C ASN A 52 10.06 7.18 3.74
N GLN A 53 10.95 7.34 4.71
CA GLN A 53 12.39 7.50 4.45
C GLN A 53 13.01 6.20 3.93
N GLN A 54 12.62 5.06 4.50
CA GLN A 54 13.02 3.74 4.03
C GLN A 54 12.47 3.45 2.62
N LEU A 55 11.23 3.83 2.32
CA LEU A 55 10.62 3.79 0.99
C LEU A 55 11.39 4.68 0.02
N ALA A 56 11.69 5.93 0.39
CA ALA A 56 12.46 6.85 -0.44
C ALA A 56 13.86 6.29 -0.76
N SER A 57 14.54 5.73 0.24
CA SER A 57 15.84 5.07 0.04
C SER A 57 15.72 3.84 -0.87
N SER A 58 14.66 3.05 -0.71
CA SER A 58 14.40 1.85 -1.52
C SER A 58 14.08 2.21 -2.97
N VAL A 59 13.30 3.27 -3.19
CA VAL A 59 13.00 3.82 -4.53
C VAL A 59 14.28 4.29 -5.20
N ASN A 60 15.12 5.06 -4.50
CA ASN A 60 16.39 5.54 -5.06
C ASN A 60 17.31 4.37 -5.42
N ALA A 61 17.40 3.34 -4.57
CA ALA A 61 18.16 2.14 -4.85
C ALA A 61 17.62 1.38 -6.08
N LEU A 62 16.28 1.23 -6.18
CA LEU A 62 15.62 0.60 -7.32
C LEU A 62 15.88 1.35 -8.62
N VAL A 63 15.69 2.67 -8.64
CA VAL A 63 15.93 3.51 -9.84
C VAL A 63 17.39 3.40 -10.28
N THR A 64 18.32 3.48 -9.33
CA THR A 64 19.75 3.33 -9.61
C THR A 64 20.04 1.96 -10.23
N ALA A 65 19.52 0.89 -9.65
CA ALA A 65 19.68 -0.48 -10.16
C ALA A 65 19.09 -0.64 -11.57
N LEU A 66 17.90 -0.07 -11.84
CA LEU A 66 17.27 -0.11 -13.16
C LEU A 66 18.08 0.65 -14.21
N VAL A 67 18.66 1.81 -13.86
CA VAL A 67 19.55 2.56 -14.74
C VAL A 67 20.80 1.75 -15.06
N THR A 68 21.44 1.14 -14.06
CA THR A 68 22.61 0.28 -14.28
C THR A 68 22.26 -0.94 -15.13
N ALA A 69 21.14 -1.61 -14.85
CA ALA A 69 20.68 -2.76 -15.63
C ALA A 69 20.40 -2.38 -17.09
N ARG A 70 19.80 -1.21 -17.35
CA ARG A 70 19.63 -0.68 -18.71
C ARG A 70 20.98 -0.42 -19.39
N GLN A 71 21.92 0.25 -18.71
CA GLN A 71 23.24 0.56 -19.26
C GLN A 71 24.04 -0.71 -19.61
N GLN A 72 23.87 -1.78 -18.85
CA GLN A 72 24.46 -3.09 -19.10
C GLN A 72 23.68 -3.93 -20.11
N GLY A 73 22.55 -3.43 -20.61
CA GLY A 73 21.72 -4.11 -21.61
C GLY A 73 20.88 -5.27 -21.05
N TRP A 74 20.70 -5.36 -19.75
CA TRP A 74 19.93 -6.45 -19.11
C TRP A 74 18.42 -6.30 -19.29
N LEU A 75 17.94 -5.07 -19.49
CA LEU A 75 16.52 -4.77 -19.66
C LEU A 75 16.30 -3.58 -20.60
N SER A 76 15.09 -3.51 -21.19
CA SER A 76 14.65 -2.40 -22.02
C SER A 76 14.03 -1.26 -21.19
N ASP A 77 13.93 -0.06 -21.77
CA ASP A 77 13.26 1.09 -21.15
C ASP A 77 11.80 0.81 -20.79
N GLU A 78 11.10 0.08 -21.66
CA GLU A 78 9.73 -0.37 -21.41
C GLU A 78 9.65 -1.28 -20.18
N THR A 79 10.63 -2.17 -20.00
CA THR A 79 10.68 -3.09 -18.86
C THR A 79 11.01 -2.35 -17.57
N ALA A 80 11.95 -1.40 -17.61
CA ALA A 80 12.26 -0.53 -16.46
C ALA A 80 11.03 0.27 -16.01
N MET A 81 10.33 0.89 -16.97
CA MET A 81 9.15 1.70 -16.71
C MET A 81 8.00 0.86 -16.09
N ARG A 82 7.79 -0.36 -16.60
CA ARG A 82 6.80 -1.29 -16.05
C ARG A 82 7.13 -1.69 -14.62
N LEU A 83 8.40 -2.00 -14.33
CA LEU A 83 8.86 -2.36 -12.99
C LEU A 83 8.71 -1.20 -12.00
N LEU A 84 9.01 0.02 -12.44
CA LEU A 84 8.87 1.23 -11.64
C LEU A 84 7.41 1.53 -11.29
N PHE A 85 6.50 1.49 -12.26
CA PHE A 85 5.07 1.75 -12.00
C PHE A 85 4.41 0.64 -11.18
N LYS A 86 4.80 -0.62 -11.41
CA LYS A 86 4.38 -1.75 -10.57
C LYS A 86 4.84 -1.57 -9.13
N PHE A 87 6.08 -1.11 -8.91
CA PHE A 87 6.58 -0.79 -7.57
C PHE A 87 5.80 0.36 -6.93
N ALA A 88 5.48 1.41 -7.68
CA ALA A 88 4.68 2.54 -7.22
C ALA A 88 3.20 2.19 -6.96
N GLY A 89 2.74 1.00 -7.34
CA GLY A 89 1.34 0.58 -7.21
C GLY A 89 0.38 1.34 -8.15
N GLU A 90 0.93 1.91 -9.22
CA GLU A 90 0.17 2.56 -10.29
C GLU A 90 0.07 1.63 -11.49
N GLU A 91 -1.15 1.46 -11.98
CA GLU A 91 -1.43 0.70 -13.20
C GLU A 91 -1.45 1.68 -14.36
N ILE A 92 -0.28 1.84 -14.99
CA ILE A 92 -0.10 2.69 -16.17
C ILE A 92 0.11 1.79 -17.38
N ASP A 93 -0.61 2.08 -18.46
CA ASP A 93 -0.30 1.49 -19.75
C ASP A 93 1.00 2.09 -20.29
N VAL A 94 2.08 1.33 -20.11
CA VAL A 94 3.43 1.70 -20.51
C VAL A 94 3.51 1.98 -22.01
N HIS A 95 2.71 1.29 -22.84
CA HIS A 95 2.73 1.50 -24.28
C HIS A 95 2.22 2.90 -24.64
N THR A 96 1.06 3.27 -24.10
CA THR A 96 0.47 4.60 -24.26
C THR A 96 1.42 5.71 -23.78
N GLU A 97 2.13 5.51 -22.66
CA GLU A 97 3.07 6.52 -22.17
C GLU A 97 4.34 6.64 -23.03
N LEU A 98 4.88 5.53 -23.56
CA LEU A 98 5.99 5.58 -24.49
C LEU A 98 5.63 6.30 -25.80
N GLU A 99 4.41 6.12 -26.30
CA GLU A 99 3.90 6.87 -27.46
C GLU A 99 3.81 8.37 -27.18
N ARG A 100 3.32 8.76 -25.99
CA ARG A 100 3.27 10.17 -25.57
C ARG A 100 4.67 10.78 -25.50
N ILE A 101 5.65 10.04 -24.96
CA ILE A 101 7.05 10.49 -24.89
C ILE A 101 7.62 10.71 -26.29
N LYS A 102 7.42 9.76 -27.21
CA LYS A 102 7.89 9.90 -28.61
C LYS A 102 7.28 11.14 -29.28
N ALA A 103 5.96 11.32 -29.16
CA ALA A 103 5.26 12.49 -29.71
C ALA A 103 5.73 13.82 -29.11
N SER A 104 6.22 13.83 -27.86
CA SER A 104 6.79 15.02 -27.22
C SER A 104 8.25 15.29 -27.61
N SER A 105 9.01 14.27 -28.02
CA SER A 105 10.41 14.42 -28.45
C SER A 105 10.59 14.84 -29.91
N GLU A 106 9.52 14.73 -30.72
CA GLU A 106 9.52 15.11 -32.15
C GLU A 106 9.07 16.56 -32.41
N LYS A 107 8.80 17.34 -31.35
CA LYS A 107 8.53 18.79 -31.41
C LYS A 107 9.74 19.60 -30.99
#